data_AF-A0A954WJ71-F1
#
_entry.id   AF-A0A954WJ71-F1
#
_cell.length_a   1.000
_cell.length_b   1.000
_cell.length_c   1.000
_cell.angle_alpha   90.00
_cell.angle_beta   90.00
_cell.angle_gamma   90.00
#
_symmetry.space_group_name_H-M   'P 1'
#
loop_
_entity.id
_entity.type
_entity.pdbx_description
1 polymer ?
#
loop_
_entity_poly.entity_id
_entity_poly.type
_entity_poly.pdbx_seq_one_letter_code
_entity_poly.pdbx_strand_id
1 'polypeptide(L)'
;VTGNSGGGTLTTWLCGVESRWTMAAPSCFVTTFRRNLENELPADTEQCPPRALALGLDHDDFLAAMAPKPVVILGKEKDYFDARGVEEAYERLRHLYKLLGREDEIAMFIGPTYHGYSQENREAMYRWFNRATQVSDARTEPALTMEDDETLWCTPRGQVSELNSRTVFSFTQEQSRKLAEQRPRLEGEALRKVVHATLRLPPSDGVPDFRILRPRSGRKYPRPHATAYAVETEPGIQAIVYRLSNEPHYSRPPRGPRRAVLYVAHQSSDAELRTESLITELLASEAEAAFYTCDVRGIGESQPDTCNADSYLTPYGSDYFYAIHSIMLDYPYVGQRTHDLLRVVQWLYHSGHEEVHLAAKGWGAIPATFAALLSPRVAQVTLKNSLTSYADIAQSEQYAWPLSSFVPGVLQQFDLPDCYRELATKQLRQIDPWAATA
;
A
#
# COMPACT_ATOMS: atom_id res chain seq x y z
N VAL A 1 -22.45 -21.36 2.75
CA VAL A 1 -21.00 -21.20 2.55
C VAL A 1 -20.33 -20.94 3.90
N THR A 2 -19.21 -21.60 4.20
CA THR A 2 -18.49 -21.42 5.47
C THR A 2 -17.01 -21.70 5.26
N GLY A 3 -16.17 -21.06 6.06
CA GLY A 3 -14.73 -21.23 6.09
C GLY A 3 -14.12 -20.48 7.26
N ASN A 4 -12.87 -20.83 7.60
CA ASN A 4 -12.14 -20.24 8.73
C ASN A 4 -10.91 -19.47 8.25
N SER A 5 -10.60 -18.33 8.88
CA SER A 5 -9.43 -17.50 8.53
C SER A 5 -9.50 -17.05 7.07
N GLY A 6 -8.54 -17.39 6.21
CA GLY A 6 -8.65 -17.19 4.76
C GLY A 6 -9.94 -17.79 4.14
N GLY A 7 -10.47 -18.89 4.68
CA GLY A 7 -11.79 -19.40 4.27
C GLY A 7 -12.95 -18.53 4.76
N GLY A 8 -12.79 -17.85 5.90
CA GLY A 8 -13.71 -16.84 6.43
C GLY A 8 -13.69 -15.58 5.58
N THR A 9 -12.50 -15.16 5.13
CA THR A 9 -12.28 -14.13 4.11
C THR A 9 -13.10 -14.42 2.86
N LEU A 10 -12.86 -15.58 2.24
CA LEU A 10 -13.58 -15.98 1.04
C LEU A 10 -15.09 -16.06 1.28
N THR A 11 -15.52 -16.62 2.41
CA THR A 11 -16.95 -16.67 2.77
C THR A 11 -17.56 -15.26 2.80
N THR A 12 -16.87 -14.30 3.42
CA THR A 12 -17.32 -12.91 3.55
C THR A 12 -17.42 -12.22 2.19
N TRP A 13 -16.36 -12.30 1.38
CA TRP A 13 -16.36 -11.71 0.03
C TRP A 13 -17.40 -12.35 -0.89
N LEU A 14 -17.54 -13.67 -0.84
CA LEU A 14 -18.54 -14.39 -1.64
C LEU A 14 -19.98 -13.97 -1.30
N CYS A 15 -20.27 -13.61 -0.06
CA CYS A 15 -21.57 -13.05 0.31
C CYS A 15 -21.86 -11.72 -0.42
N GLY A 16 -20.84 -10.91 -0.63
CA GLY A 16 -20.97 -9.62 -1.33
C GLY A 16 -21.11 -9.72 -2.85
N VAL A 17 -20.60 -10.80 -3.47
CA VAL A 17 -20.52 -10.89 -4.94
C VAL A 17 -21.37 -12.00 -5.56
N GLU A 18 -21.94 -12.90 -4.76
CA GLU A 18 -22.70 -14.05 -5.27
C GLU A 18 -24.05 -14.22 -4.55
N SER A 19 -25.13 -13.96 -5.30
CA SER A 19 -26.50 -13.98 -4.77
C SER A 19 -27.11 -15.37 -4.59
N ARG A 20 -26.49 -16.44 -5.12
CA ARG A 20 -27.02 -17.81 -5.03
C ARG A 20 -26.83 -18.45 -3.66
N TRP A 21 -25.93 -17.95 -2.82
CA TRP A 21 -25.77 -18.49 -1.47
C TRP A 21 -27.06 -18.32 -0.67
N THR A 22 -27.45 -19.38 0.04
CA THR A 22 -28.68 -19.40 0.86
C THR A 22 -28.41 -19.18 2.34
N MET A 23 -27.16 -19.40 2.79
CA MET A 23 -26.71 -19.16 4.16
C MET A 23 -25.19 -19.03 4.24
N ALA A 24 -24.69 -18.31 5.24
CA ALA A 24 -23.26 -18.10 5.44
C ALA A 24 -22.82 -18.27 6.90
N ALA A 25 -21.58 -18.73 7.08
CA ALA A 25 -20.91 -18.81 8.38
C ALA A 25 -19.41 -18.51 8.26
N PRO A 26 -19.00 -17.24 8.10
CA PRO A 26 -17.60 -16.87 8.13
C PRO A 26 -17.04 -17.04 9.56
N SER A 27 -15.88 -17.69 9.68
CA SER A 27 -15.22 -17.96 10.96
C SER A 27 -13.85 -17.31 11.04
N CYS A 28 -13.55 -16.71 12.20
CA CYS A 28 -12.22 -16.21 12.57
C CYS A 28 -11.62 -15.29 11.49
N PHE A 29 -12.37 -14.28 11.07
CA PHE A 29 -11.95 -13.29 10.07
C PHE A 29 -12.71 -11.97 10.21
N VAL A 30 -14.04 -12.03 10.35
CA VAL A 30 -14.89 -10.85 10.40
C VAL A 30 -14.51 -10.01 11.62
N THR A 31 -14.05 -8.79 11.38
CA THR A 31 -13.76 -7.73 12.34
C THR A 31 -13.89 -6.41 11.58
N THR A 32 -13.94 -5.27 12.24
CA THR A 32 -13.94 -3.99 11.50
C THR A 32 -12.54 -3.69 10.98
N PHE A 33 -12.42 -3.10 9.78
CA PHE A 33 -11.12 -2.61 9.28
C PHE A 33 -10.46 -1.63 10.25
N ARG A 34 -11.25 -0.80 10.95
CA ARG A 34 -10.73 0.13 11.96
C ARG A 34 -9.98 -0.61 13.07
N ARG A 35 -10.60 -1.62 13.69
CA ARG A 35 -9.96 -2.41 14.77
C ARG A 35 -8.69 -3.08 14.26
N ASN A 36 -8.73 -3.63 13.05
CA ASN A 36 -7.57 -4.25 12.44
C ASN A 36 -6.40 -3.25 12.29
N LEU A 37 -6.69 -2.04 11.79
CA LEU A 37 -5.70 -0.97 11.65
C LEU A 37 -5.17 -0.48 13.01
N GLU A 38 -6.06 -0.22 13.99
CA GLU A 38 -5.70 0.28 15.33
C GLU A 38 -4.88 -0.73 16.14
N ASN A 39 -5.08 -2.03 15.90
CA ASN A 39 -4.28 -3.09 16.49
C ASN A 39 -2.97 -3.37 15.73
N GLU A 40 -2.68 -2.60 14.68
CA GLU A 40 -1.51 -2.75 13.81
C GLU A 40 -1.40 -4.17 13.23
N LEU A 41 -2.53 -4.83 12.98
CA LEU A 41 -2.58 -6.20 12.52
C LEU A 41 -2.56 -6.25 10.98
N PRO A 42 -1.43 -6.65 10.36
CA PRO A 42 -1.36 -6.83 8.92
C PRO A 42 -2.20 -8.03 8.47
N ALA A 43 -2.84 -7.90 7.31
CA ALA A 43 -3.73 -8.91 6.73
C ALA A 43 -3.15 -9.43 5.41
N ASP A 44 -3.57 -10.62 4.95
CA ASP A 44 -3.20 -11.12 3.62
C ASP A 44 -3.71 -10.19 2.52
N THR A 45 -3.07 -10.19 1.34
CA THR A 45 -3.42 -9.23 0.28
C THR A 45 -4.85 -9.45 -0.22
N GLU A 46 -5.32 -10.70 -0.28
CA GLU A 46 -6.71 -11.04 -0.64
C GLU A 46 -7.74 -10.64 0.43
N GLN A 47 -7.30 -10.29 1.64
CA GLN A 47 -8.13 -9.76 2.72
C GLN A 47 -8.33 -8.24 2.62
N CYS A 48 -7.68 -7.57 1.67
CA CYS A 48 -7.71 -6.12 1.52
C CYS A 48 -8.25 -5.70 0.14
N PRO A 49 -9.57 -5.78 -0.12
CA PRO A 49 -10.13 -5.47 -1.43
C PRO A 49 -9.84 -4.01 -1.83
N PRO A 50 -9.35 -3.76 -3.07
CA PRO A 50 -9.10 -2.41 -3.54
C PRO A 50 -10.33 -1.51 -3.41
N ARG A 51 -10.12 -0.27 -2.97
CA ARG A 51 -11.17 0.76 -2.81
C ARG A 51 -12.22 0.47 -1.73
N ALA A 52 -12.13 -0.61 -0.94
CA ALA A 52 -13.13 -0.92 0.09
C ALA A 52 -13.36 0.26 1.05
N LEU A 53 -12.27 0.79 1.64
CA LEU A 53 -12.34 1.94 2.55
C LEU A 53 -12.76 3.22 1.82
N ALA A 54 -12.32 3.44 0.58
CA ALA A 54 -12.72 4.60 -0.22
C ALA A 54 -14.23 4.63 -0.51
N LEU A 55 -14.86 3.46 -0.59
CA LEU A 55 -16.30 3.29 -0.77
C LEU A 55 -17.07 3.29 0.55
N GLY A 56 -16.37 3.45 1.69
CA GLY A 56 -16.97 3.41 3.02
C GLY A 56 -17.45 2.02 3.43
N LEU A 57 -16.91 0.96 2.81
CA LEU A 57 -17.25 -0.42 3.12
C LEU A 57 -16.39 -0.96 4.27
N ASP A 58 -17.00 -1.83 5.06
CA ASP A 58 -16.36 -2.66 6.07
C ASP A 58 -16.77 -4.15 5.89
N HIS A 59 -16.19 -5.09 6.65
CA HIS A 59 -16.42 -6.53 6.46
C HIS A 59 -17.91 -6.90 6.55
N ASP A 60 -18.67 -6.22 7.41
CA ASP A 60 -20.10 -6.43 7.59
C ASP A 60 -20.93 -6.00 6.37
N ASP A 61 -20.50 -4.99 5.60
CA ASP A 61 -21.23 -4.57 4.39
C ASP A 61 -21.29 -5.67 3.32
N PHE A 62 -20.26 -6.52 3.24
CA PHE A 62 -20.26 -7.68 2.34
C PHE A 62 -21.23 -8.77 2.81
N LEU A 63 -21.43 -8.92 4.12
CA LEU A 63 -22.45 -9.81 4.69
C LEU A 63 -23.85 -9.19 4.60
N ALA A 64 -23.96 -7.87 4.61
CA ALA A 64 -25.23 -7.16 4.48
C ALA A 64 -25.90 -7.43 3.12
N ALA A 65 -25.12 -7.69 2.06
CA ALA A 65 -25.63 -8.09 0.75
C ALA A 65 -26.44 -9.40 0.76
N MET A 66 -26.25 -10.25 1.79
CA MET A 66 -27.03 -11.47 1.99
C MET A 66 -28.35 -11.22 2.72
N ALA A 67 -28.55 -10.07 3.35
CA ALA A 67 -29.75 -9.81 4.12
C ALA A 67 -31.02 -9.95 3.25
N PRO A 68 -32.08 -10.63 3.71
CA PRO A 68 -32.27 -11.18 5.07
C PRO A 68 -31.99 -12.68 5.21
N LYS A 69 -31.11 -13.28 4.38
CA LYS A 69 -30.80 -14.72 4.44
C LYS A 69 -30.01 -15.10 5.70
N PRO A 70 -30.10 -16.35 6.19
CA PRO A 70 -29.41 -16.78 7.41
C PRO A 70 -27.88 -16.57 7.39
N VAL A 71 -27.34 -15.83 8.36
CA VAL A 71 -25.89 -15.64 8.58
C VAL A 71 -25.51 -15.86 10.05
N VAL A 72 -24.42 -16.57 10.32
CA VAL A 72 -23.81 -16.63 11.66
C VAL A 72 -22.35 -16.21 11.59
N ILE A 73 -21.97 -15.17 12.35
CA ILE A 73 -20.57 -14.74 12.45
C ILE A 73 -19.90 -15.53 13.56
N LEU A 74 -18.80 -16.22 13.24
CA LEU A 74 -18.08 -17.06 14.20
C LEU A 74 -16.74 -16.39 14.54
N GLY A 75 -16.55 -16.04 15.81
CA GLY A 75 -15.33 -15.45 16.35
C GLY A 75 -14.67 -16.32 17.41
N LYS A 76 -13.59 -15.80 17.98
CA LYS A 76 -12.78 -16.44 19.01
C LYS A 76 -12.26 -15.39 19.98
N GLU A 77 -12.35 -15.68 21.28
CA GLU A 77 -11.98 -14.77 22.34
C GLU A 77 -10.46 -14.50 22.38
N LYS A 78 -9.65 -15.50 22.01
CA LYS A 78 -8.18 -15.42 22.05
C LYS A 78 -7.53 -15.32 20.67
N ASP A 79 -8.28 -14.81 19.71
CA ASP A 79 -7.80 -14.63 18.34
C ASP A 79 -7.15 -13.26 18.15
N TYR A 80 -6.31 -13.16 17.14
CA TYR A 80 -5.78 -11.88 16.66
C TYR A 80 -6.84 -11.11 15.87
N PHE A 81 -7.80 -11.78 15.24
CA PHE A 81 -9.02 -11.13 14.76
C PHE A 81 -9.87 -10.67 15.95
N ASP A 82 -9.89 -9.36 16.17
CA ASP A 82 -10.40 -8.74 17.38
C ASP A 82 -11.89 -8.99 17.61
N ALA A 83 -12.21 -9.66 18.73
CA ALA A 83 -13.58 -9.94 19.16
C ALA A 83 -14.44 -8.68 19.29
N ARG A 84 -13.86 -7.53 19.69
CA ARG A 84 -14.58 -6.25 19.77
C ARG A 84 -15.08 -5.83 18.39
N GLY A 85 -14.28 -6.04 17.35
CA GLY A 85 -14.68 -5.76 15.98
C GLY A 85 -15.70 -6.76 15.44
N VAL A 86 -15.68 -8.02 15.91
CA VAL A 86 -16.73 -9.01 15.62
C VAL A 86 -18.08 -8.54 16.18
N GLU A 87 -18.09 -8.08 17.43
CA GLU A 87 -19.29 -7.56 18.11
C GLU A 87 -19.84 -6.31 17.41
N GLU A 88 -18.97 -5.36 17.05
CA GLU A 88 -19.34 -4.16 16.31
C GLU A 88 -19.98 -4.49 14.95
N ALA A 89 -19.37 -5.40 14.18
CA ALA A 89 -19.90 -5.88 12.90
C ALA A 89 -21.26 -6.59 13.06
N TYR A 90 -21.39 -7.45 14.07
CA TYR A 90 -22.64 -8.15 14.35
C TYR A 90 -23.77 -7.19 14.72
N GLU A 91 -23.54 -6.22 15.61
CA GLU A 91 -24.61 -5.30 16.04
C GLU A 91 -25.11 -4.41 14.88
N ARG A 92 -24.23 -4.01 13.96
CA ARG A 92 -24.62 -3.31 12.72
C ARG A 92 -25.51 -4.17 11.82
N LEU A 93 -25.13 -5.43 11.59
CA LEU A 93 -25.93 -6.38 10.80
C LEU A 93 -27.25 -6.72 11.49
N ARG A 94 -27.23 -6.95 12.80
CA ARG A 94 -28.42 -7.20 13.61
C ARG A 94 -29.43 -6.07 13.49
N HIS A 95 -28.96 -4.82 13.53
CA HIS A 95 -29.82 -3.67 13.30
C HIS A 95 -30.47 -3.69 11.92
N LEU A 96 -29.70 -3.97 10.85
CA LEU A 96 -30.23 -4.13 9.49
C LEU A 96 -31.28 -5.24 9.39
N TYR A 97 -30.98 -6.44 9.92
CA TYR A 97 -31.90 -7.58 9.89
C TYR A 97 -33.18 -7.29 10.67
N LYS A 98 -33.10 -6.57 11.79
CA LYS A 98 -34.26 -6.10 12.54
C LYS A 98 -35.15 -5.16 11.72
N LEU A 99 -34.56 -4.21 10.98
CA LEU A 99 -35.32 -3.33 10.08
C LEU A 99 -36.03 -4.11 8.97
N LEU A 100 -35.48 -5.25 8.55
CA LEU A 100 -36.08 -6.16 7.56
C LEU A 100 -37.09 -7.14 8.19
N GLY A 101 -37.33 -7.08 9.51
CA GLY A 101 -38.23 -7.99 10.21
C GLY A 101 -37.71 -9.44 10.32
N ARG A 102 -36.39 -9.62 10.23
CA ARG A 102 -35.70 -10.93 10.20
C ARG A 102 -34.52 -10.99 11.16
N GLU A 103 -34.65 -10.39 12.34
CA GLU A 103 -33.59 -10.36 13.37
C GLU A 103 -33.12 -11.78 13.79
N ASP A 104 -33.98 -12.79 13.63
CA ASP A 104 -33.70 -14.21 13.88
C ASP A 104 -32.81 -14.90 12.82
N GLU A 105 -32.58 -14.23 11.67
CA GLU A 105 -31.74 -14.71 10.58
C GLU A 105 -30.29 -14.22 10.63
N ILE A 106 -29.87 -13.60 11.73
CA ILE A 106 -28.47 -13.27 11.99
C ILE A 106 -28.09 -13.68 13.41
N ALA A 107 -26.88 -14.22 13.58
CA ALA A 107 -26.33 -14.54 14.89
C ALA A 107 -24.83 -14.35 14.95
N MET A 108 -24.30 -14.40 16.17
CA MET A 108 -22.88 -14.39 16.46
C MET A 108 -22.57 -15.48 17.50
N PHE A 109 -21.40 -16.10 17.36
CA PHE A 109 -20.85 -17.02 18.36
C PHE A 109 -19.35 -16.74 18.52
N ILE A 110 -18.90 -16.51 19.75
CA ILE A 110 -17.48 -16.32 20.09
C ILE A 110 -17.03 -17.50 20.95
N GLY A 111 -16.12 -18.33 20.42
CA GLY A 111 -15.55 -19.46 21.15
C GLY A 111 -14.42 -19.04 22.10
N PRO A 112 -14.18 -19.76 23.23
CA PRO A 112 -13.23 -19.34 24.27
C PRO A 112 -11.75 -19.64 23.96
N THR A 113 -11.47 -20.23 22.79
CA THR A 113 -10.15 -20.73 22.39
C THR A 113 -9.42 -19.75 21.47
N TYR A 114 -8.22 -20.12 21.04
CA TYR A 114 -7.40 -19.37 20.09
C TYR A 114 -7.93 -19.50 18.65
N HIS A 115 -7.28 -18.77 17.73
CA HIS A 115 -7.56 -18.81 16.31
C HIS A 115 -7.71 -20.24 15.77
N GLY A 116 -8.85 -20.53 15.15
CA GLY A 116 -9.09 -21.81 14.50
C GLY A 116 -10.54 -22.23 14.43
N TYR A 117 -10.82 -23.21 13.57
CA TYR A 117 -12.16 -23.77 13.41
C TYR A 117 -12.42 -24.94 14.38
N SER A 118 -12.25 -24.71 15.68
CA SER A 118 -12.40 -25.77 16.68
C SER A 118 -13.86 -26.22 16.85
N GLN A 119 -14.04 -27.34 17.55
CA GLN A 119 -15.31 -28.05 17.64
C GLN A 119 -16.49 -27.14 18.02
N GLU A 120 -16.32 -26.24 18.99
CA GLU A 120 -17.40 -25.36 19.43
C GLU A 120 -17.88 -24.38 18.33
N ASN A 121 -16.96 -23.89 17.47
CA ASN A 121 -17.31 -23.04 16.32
C ASN A 121 -17.97 -23.88 15.23
N ARG A 122 -17.47 -25.10 14.98
CA ARG A 122 -18.08 -26.02 14.01
C ARG A 122 -19.49 -26.40 14.42
N GLU A 123 -19.70 -26.73 15.68
CA GLU A 123 -21.03 -27.06 16.21
C GLU A 123 -21.98 -25.85 16.22
N ALA A 124 -21.48 -24.64 16.45
CA ALA A 124 -22.27 -23.42 16.27
C ALA A 124 -22.73 -23.26 14.80
N MET A 125 -21.84 -23.50 13.84
CA MET A 125 -22.18 -23.53 12.42
C MET A 125 -23.19 -24.64 12.08
N TYR A 126 -22.97 -25.88 12.55
CA TYR A 126 -23.86 -27.01 12.31
C TYR A 126 -25.27 -26.70 12.78
N ARG A 127 -25.43 -26.20 14.02
CA ARG A 127 -26.73 -25.81 14.57
C ARG A 127 -27.42 -24.76 13.70
N TRP A 128 -26.68 -23.77 13.20
CA TRP A 128 -27.23 -22.71 12.34
C TRP A 128 -27.69 -23.26 10.99
N PHE A 129 -26.85 -24.05 10.32
CA PHE A 129 -27.15 -24.59 9.00
C PHE A 129 -28.27 -25.62 9.07
N ASN A 130 -28.27 -26.49 10.09
CA ASN A 130 -29.33 -27.47 10.32
C ASN A 130 -30.68 -26.80 10.59
N ARG A 131 -30.70 -25.68 11.34
CA ARG A 131 -31.93 -24.89 11.51
C ARG A 131 -32.46 -24.34 10.19
N ALA A 132 -31.59 -23.85 9.31
CA ALA A 132 -32.02 -23.25 8.04
C ALA A 132 -32.38 -24.30 6.97
N THR A 133 -31.65 -25.43 6.93
CA THR A 133 -31.84 -26.49 5.93
C THR A 133 -32.84 -27.57 6.31
N GLN A 134 -33.06 -27.79 7.61
CA GLN A 134 -33.88 -28.88 8.15
C GLN A 134 -33.41 -30.29 7.74
N VAL A 135 -32.15 -30.43 7.29
CA VAL A 135 -31.58 -31.72 6.83
C VAL A 135 -31.21 -32.64 8.00
N SER A 136 -30.89 -32.08 9.16
CA SER A 136 -30.52 -32.82 10.38
C SER A 136 -30.92 -32.05 11.63
N ASP A 137 -31.10 -32.74 12.75
CA ASP A 137 -31.28 -32.19 14.09
C ASP A 137 -30.00 -32.25 14.94
N ALA A 138 -28.89 -32.76 14.39
CA ALA A 138 -27.62 -32.88 15.08
C ALA A 138 -27.10 -31.51 15.56
N ARG A 139 -26.67 -31.45 16.82
CA ARG A 139 -26.18 -30.22 17.48
C ARG A 139 -24.73 -30.29 17.92
N THR A 140 -24.18 -31.50 17.97
CA THR A 140 -22.83 -31.82 18.41
C THR A 140 -22.16 -32.67 17.35
N GLU A 141 -20.84 -32.56 17.27
CA GLU A 141 -20.05 -33.37 16.36
C GLU A 141 -19.95 -34.81 16.86
N PRO A 142 -20.16 -35.83 16.02
CA PRO A 142 -19.83 -37.20 16.37
C PRO A 142 -18.30 -37.36 16.45
N ALA A 143 -17.83 -38.51 16.97
CA ALA A 143 -16.41 -38.86 16.83
C ALA A 143 -16.03 -38.89 15.34
N LEU A 144 -15.03 -38.10 14.95
CA LEU A 144 -14.55 -38.03 13.58
C LEU A 144 -13.46 -39.08 13.34
N THR A 145 -13.56 -39.77 12.22
CA THR A 145 -12.46 -40.56 11.66
C THR A 145 -11.81 -39.71 10.58
N MET A 146 -10.55 -39.31 10.78
CA MET A 146 -9.80 -38.57 9.78
C MET A 146 -9.36 -39.52 8.67
N GLU A 147 -9.65 -39.16 7.42
CA GLU A 147 -9.09 -39.85 6.25
C GLU A 147 -7.61 -39.50 6.10
N ASP A 148 -6.84 -40.39 5.46
CA ASP A 148 -5.47 -40.08 5.05
C ASP A 148 -5.48 -38.98 3.97
N ASP A 149 -4.53 -38.05 4.02
CA ASP A 149 -4.44 -36.90 3.09
C ASP A 149 -4.46 -37.36 1.62
N GLU A 150 -3.79 -38.49 1.31
CA GLU A 150 -3.71 -39.11 -0.01
C GLU A 150 -5.08 -39.45 -0.60
N THR A 151 -6.08 -39.70 0.26
CA THR A 151 -7.47 -39.99 -0.15
C THR A 151 -8.11 -38.77 -0.82
N LEU A 152 -7.70 -37.56 -0.42
CA LEU A 152 -8.26 -36.29 -0.90
C LEU A 152 -7.46 -35.68 -2.06
N TRP A 153 -6.30 -36.26 -2.40
CA TRP A 153 -5.45 -35.71 -3.45
C TRP A 153 -6.07 -35.87 -4.84
N CYS A 154 -6.09 -34.77 -5.59
CA CYS A 154 -6.46 -34.77 -7.01
C CYS A 154 -5.24 -34.94 -7.94
N THR A 155 -4.03 -35.05 -7.40
CA THR A 155 -2.78 -35.29 -8.14
C THR A 155 -1.93 -36.35 -7.42
N PRO A 156 -0.99 -37.03 -8.11
CA PRO A 156 -0.26 -38.15 -7.51
C PRO A 156 0.53 -37.83 -6.23
N ARG A 157 0.88 -36.56 -6.02
CA ARG A 157 1.68 -36.09 -4.86
C ARG A 157 1.07 -34.87 -4.16
N GLY A 158 -0.22 -34.58 -4.40
CA GLY A 158 -0.90 -33.40 -3.84
C GLY A 158 -0.38 -32.05 -4.38
N GLN A 159 0.46 -32.04 -5.41
CA GLN A 159 1.03 -30.83 -6.02
C GLN A 159 0.48 -30.61 -7.43
N VAL A 160 -0.11 -29.44 -7.68
CA VAL A 160 -0.67 -29.06 -8.99
C VAL A 160 0.39 -28.60 -9.99
N SER A 161 1.58 -28.23 -9.52
CA SER A 161 2.72 -27.83 -10.35
C SER A 161 3.20 -28.96 -11.27
N GLU A 162 3.02 -30.21 -10.84
CA GLU A 162 3.41 -31.42 -11.59
C GLU A 162 2.53 -31.67 -12.82
N LEU A 163 1.37 -31.01 -12.89
CA LEU A 163 0.45 -31.12 -14.02
C LEU A 163 0.79 -30.13 -15.15
N ASN A 164 1.96 -29.45 -15.09
CA ASN A 164 2.29 -28.32 -15.97
C ASN A 164 1.20 -27.24 -15.96
N SER A 165 0.58 -27.03 -14.79
CA SER A 165 -0.49 -26.05 -14.60
C SER A 165 0.03 -24.63 -14.81
N ARG A 166 -0.84 -23.76 -15.33
CA ARG A 166 -0.56 -22.33 -15.41
C ARG A 166 -0.51 -21.71 -14.01
N THR A 167 0.52 -20.91 -13.75
CA THR A 167 0.67 -20.16 -12.49
C THR A 167 -0.02 -18.79 -12.58
N VAL A 168 -0.31 -18.16 -11.44
CA VAL A 168 -0.79 -16.78 -11.39
C VAL A 168 0.13 -15.83 -12.15
N PHE A 169 1.45 -16.04 -12.07
CA PHE A 169 2.46 -15.28 -12.79
C PHE A 169 2.31 -15.39 -14.31
N SER A 170 1.99 -16.58 -14.83
CA SER A 170 1.73 -16.77 -16.26
C SER A 170 0.52 -15.95 -16.75
N PHE A 171 -0.53 -15.83 -15.92
CA PHE A 171 -1.70 -15.00 -16.24
C PHE A 171 -1.36 -13.51 -16.17
N THR A 172 -0.60 -13.08 -15.16
CA THR A 172 -0.13 -11.69 -15.02
C THR A 172 0.76 -11.28 -16.19
N GLN A 173 1.70 -12.14 -16.60
CA GLN A 173 2.60 -11.87 -17.74
C GLN A 173 1.81 -11.73 -19.05
N GLU A 174 0.87 -12.64 -19.32
CA GLU A 174 0.00 -12.58 -20.50
C GLU A 174 -0.82 -11.28 -20.51
N GLN A 175 -1.43 -10.94 -19.37
CA GLN A 175 -2.23 -9.72 -19.24
C GLN A 175 -1.38 -8.45 -19.42
N SER A 176 -0.15 -8.43 -18.89
CA SER A 176 0.80 -7.33 -19.07
C SER A 176 1.12 -7.09 -20.56
N ARG A 177 1.41 -8.16 -21.31
CA ARG A 177 1.67 -8.08 -22.76
C ARG A 177 0.46 -7.58 -23.54
N LYS A 178 -0.72 -8.13 -23.24
CA LYS A 178 -1.98 -7.70 -23.86
C LYS A 178 -2.28 -6.22 -23.61
N LEU A 179 -2.07 -5.74 -22.38
CA LEU A 179 -2.23 -4.32 -22.06
C LEU A 179 -1.22 -3.47 -22.84
N ALA A 180 0.04 -3.91 -22.95
CA ALA A 180 1.05 -3.18 -23.71
C ALA A 180 0.70 -3.04 -25.20
N GLU A 181 0.11 -4.07 -25.82
CA GLU A 181 -0.35 -4.04 -27.22
C GLU A 181 -1.55 -3.09 -27.44
N GLN A 182 -2.42 -2.97 -26.44
CA GLN A 182 -3.67 -2.19 -26.53
C GLN A 182 -3.50 -0.74 -26.07
N ARG A 183 -2.48 -0.46 -25.26
CA ARG A 183 -2.29 0.82 -24.60
C ARG A 183 -1.91 1.91 -25.61
N PRO A 184 -2.59 3.07 -25.60
CA PRO A 184 -2.23 4.19 -26.45
C PRO A 184 -0.87 4.76 -26.05
N ARG A 185 -0.09 5.21 -27.02
CA ARG A 185 1.12 5.98 -26.76
C ARG A 185 0.73 7.42 -26.39
N LEU A 186 0.81 7.74 -25.11
CA LEU A 186 0.52 9.06 -24.58
C LEU A 186 1.80 9.90 -24.47
N GLU A 187 1.66 11.20 -24.76
CA GLU A 187 2.75 12.19 -24.74
C GLU A 187 2.22 13.54 -24.21
N GLY A 188 3.11 14.41 -23.74
CA GLY A 188 2.81 15.76 -23.25
C GLY A 188 1.68 15.82 -22.21
N GLU A 189 0.73 16.75 -22.42
CA GLU A 189 -0.40 16.98 -21.51
C GLU A 189 -1.32 15.76 -21.33
N ALA A 190 -1.46 14.92 -22.36
CA ALA A 190 -2.27 13.72 -22.26
C ALA A 190 -1.66 12.72 -21.26
N LEU A 191 -0.34 12.52 -21.31
CA LEU A 191 0.36 11.69 -20.34
C LEU A 191 0.27 12.28 -18.93
N ARG A 192 0.52 13.59 -18.77
CA ARG A 192 0.42 14.27 -17.46
C ARG A 192 -0.94 14.09 -16.80
N LYS A 193 -2.02 14.27 -17.58
CA LYS A 193 -3.40 14.10 -17.08
C LYS A 193 -3.66 12.67 -16.61
N VAL A 194 -3.22 11.68 -17.38
CA VAL A 194 -3.40 10.27 -17.04
C VAL A 194 -2.56 9.88 -15.83
N VAL A 195 -1.30 10.32 -15.76
CA VAL A 195 -0.43 10.11 -14.58
C VAL A 195 -1.06 10.71 -13.33
N HIS A 196 -1.53 11.96 -13.40
CA HIS A 196 -2.22 12.61 -12.27
C HIS A 196 -3.44 11.81 -11.79
N ALA A 197 -4.26 11.32 -12.73
CA ALA A 197 -5.47 10.56 -12.42
C ALA A 197 -5.16 9.17 -11.83
N THR A 198 -4.19 8.45 -12.41
CA THR A 198 -3.77 7.11 -11.95
C THR A 198 -3.13 7.17 -10.56
N LEU A 199 -2.41 8.25 -10.24
CA LEU A 199 -1.82 8.48 -8.92
C LEU A 199 -2.81 9.03 -7.89
N ARG A 200 -4.05 9.35 -8.29
CA ARG A 200 -5.10 9.87 -7.40
C ARG A 200 -4.66 11.13 -6.66
N LEU A 201 -3.90 11.99 -7.33
CA LEU A 201 -3.34 13.17 -6.69
C LEU A 201 -4.45 14.14 -6.26
N PRO A 202 -4.44 14.61 -5.00
CA PRO A 202 -5.39 15.59 -4.54
C PRO A 202 -5.08 16.97 -5.15
N PRO A 203 -6.07 17.89 -5.18
CA PRO A 203 -5.80 19.29 -5.45
C PRO A 203 -4.83 19.83 -4.38
N SER A 204 -3.91 20.69 -4.80
CA SER A 204 -2.94 21.32 -3.90
C SER A 204 -3.00 22.83 -4.06
N ASP A 205 -3.51 23.50 -3.02
CA ASP A 205 -3.61 24.95 -2.97
C ASP A 205 -2.66 25.52 -1.90
N GLY A 206 -2.23 26.76 -2.14
CA GLY A 206 -1.39 27.51 -1.20
C GLY A 206 0.01 26.94 -0.98
N VAL A 207 0.76 27.64 -0.14
CA VAL A 207 2.12 27.25 0.26
C VAL A 207 2.02 26.24 1.40
N PRO A 208 2.73 25.09 1.35
CA PRO A 208 2.83 24.18 2.49
C PRO A 208 3.37 24.90 3.72
N ASP A 209 2.75 24.67 4.88
CA ASP A 209 3.37 25.06 6.15
C ASP A 209 4.57 24.15 6.46
N PHE A 210 5.46 24.59 7.33
CA PHE A 210 6.64 23.81 7.69
C PHE A 210 7.18 24.15 9.06
N ARG A 211 7.75 23.14 9.72
CA ARG A 211 8.46 23.29 11.00
C ARG A 211 9.96 23.28 10.77
N ILE A 212 10.67 24.14 11.50
CA ILE A 212 12.14 24.15 11.53
C ILE A 212 12.58 23.24 12.68
N LEU A 213 13.17 22.10 12.35
CA LEU A 213 13.61 21.12 13.33
C LEU A 213 15.01 21.46 13.83
N ARG A 214 15.33 20.98 15.03
CA ARG A 214 16.64 21.23 15.65
C ARG A 214 17.74 20.51 14.84
N PRO A 215 18.80 21.21 14.39
CA PRO A 215 19.90 20.58 13.68
C PRO A 215 20.59 19.50 14.50
N ARG A 216 20.94 18.38 13.85
CA ARG A 216 21.73 17.30 14.46
C ARG A 216 23.21 17.54 14.13
N SER A 217 24.05 17.67 15.14
CA SER A 217 25.50 17.82 14.97
C SER A 217 26.21 16.45 14.85
N GLY A 218 27.45 16.45 14.35
CA GLY A 218 28.32 15.27 14.38
C GLY A 218 27.96 14.13 13.41
N ARG A 219 27.08 14.39 12.44
CA ARG A 219 26.56 13.37 11.51
C ARG A 219 27.48 12.99 10.35
N LYS A 220 28.60 13.71 10.16
CA LYS A 220 29.56 13.51 9.05
C LYS A 220 28.90 13.60 7.66
N TYR A 221 27.99 14.55 7.49
CA TYR A 221 27.45 14.88 6.17
C TYR A 221 28.52 15.57 5.30
N PRO A 222 28.29 15.70 3.98
CA PRO A 222 29.28 16.26 3.06
C PRO A 222 29.53 17.75 3.28
N ARG A 223 28.60 18.45 3.93
CA ARG A 223 28.78 19.82 4.46
C ARG A 223 28.69 19.80 5.99
N PRO A 224 29.36 20.72 6.69
CA PRO A 224 29.45 20.71 8.16
C PRO A 224 28.10 20.92 8.87
N HIS A 225 27.12 21.53 8.20
CA HIS A 225 25.81 21.82 8.79
C HIS A 225 24.66 21.32 7.92
N ALA A 226 23.59 20.89 8.58
CA ALA A 226 22.32 20.57 7.97
C ALA A 226 21.15 21.07 8.83
N THR A 227 20.21 21.78 8.21
CA THR A 227 18.95 22.18 8.84
C THR A 227 17.85 21.24 8.36
N ALA A 228 17.12 20.63 9.29
CA ALA A 228 15.98 19.78 8.95
C ALA A 228 14.68 20.58 9.00
N TYR A 229 13.80 20.34 8.04
CA TYR A 229 12.47 20.92 7.95
C TYR A 229 11.45 19.78 7.84
N ALA A 230 10.35 19.87 8.59
CA ALA A 230 9.18 19.03 8.37
C ALA A 230 8.17 19.85 7.57
N VAL A 231 8.08 19.58 6.27
CA VAL A 231 7.14 20.26 5.36
C VAL A 231 5.81 19.52 5.42
N GLU A 232 4.74 20.21 5.80
CA GLU A 232 3.40 19.62 5.90
C GLU A 232 2.78 19.49 4.51
N THR A 233 2.74 18.26 4.00
CA THR A 233 2.30 17.97 2.64
C THR A 233 0.79 17.73 2.59
N GLU A 234 0.23 17.18 3.67
CA GLU A 234 -1.21 17.02 3.94
C GLU A 234 -1.46 17.20 5.45
N PRO A 235 -2.70 17.42 5.91
CA PRO A 235 -3.00 17.58 7.34
C PRO A 235 -2.43 16.43 8.19
N GLY A 236 -1.45 16.75 9.03
CA GLY A 236 -0.78 15.77 9.89
C GLY A 236 0.27 14.87 9.21
N ILE A 237 0.53 15.04 7.91
CA ILE A 237 1.53 14.28 7.14
C ILE A 237 2.65 15.19 6.67
N GLN A 238 3.90 14.72 6.80
CA GLN A 238 5.08 15.54 6.54
C GLN A 238 6.11 14.80 5.69
N ALA A 239 6.77 15.55 4.80
CA ALA A 239 8.04 15.17 4.22
C ALA A 239 9.19 15.80 5.03
N ILE A 240 10.25 15.04 5.28
CA ILE A 240 11.42 15.53 6.03
C ILE A 240 12.50 15.95 5.04
N VAL A 241 12.88 17.23 5.11
CA VAL A 241 13.82 17.84 4.16
C VAL A 241 15.05 18.34 4.90
N TYR A 242 16.25 17.88 4.50
CA TYR A 242 17.51 18.43 5.01
C TYR A 242 18.08 19.43 4.02
N ARG A 243 18.48 20.61 4.50
CA ARG A 243 19.26 21.58 3.72
C ARG A 243 20.70 21.56 4.17
N LEU A 244 21.64 21.35 3.26
CA LEU A 244 23.07 21.36 3.57
C LEU A 244 23.69 22.77 3.44
N SER A 245 24.50 23.17 4.41
CA SER A 245 25.20 24.46 4.43
C SER A 245 26.59 24.42 5.03
N ASN A 246 27.42 25.39 4.63
CA ASN A 246 28.76 25.59 5.20
C ASN A 246 28.72 26.36 6.53
N GLU A 247 27.65 27.11 6.77
CA GLU A 247 27.41 27.85 8.01
C GLU A 247 26.21 27.27 8.77
N PRO A 248 26.18 27.39 10.11
CA PRO A 248 25.00 27.04 10.90
C PRO A 248 23.78 27.85 10.47
N HIS A 249 22.65 27.18 10.30
CA HIS A 249 21.39 27.82 9.93
C HIS A 249 20.23 27.29 10.78
N TYR A 250 19.54 28.19 11.47
CA TYR A 250 18.46 27.89 12.44
C TYR A 250 17.20 28.72 12.14
N SER A 251 16.86 28.89 10.86
CA SER A 251 15.73 29.73 10.45
C SER A 251 15.03 29.14 9.23
N ARG A 252 14.03 29.86 8.70
CA ARG A 252 13.39 29.55 7.41
C ARG A 252 14.44 29.37 6.31
N PRO A 253 14.19 28.57 5.26
CA PRO A 253 15.12 28.44 4.15
C PRO A 253 15.53 29.83 3.64
N PRO A 254 16.84 30.12 3.51
CA PRO A 254 17.27 31.39 2.98
C PRO A 254 16.74 31.57 1.58
N ARG A 255 16.31 32.81 1.25
CA ARG A 255 16.19 33.21 -0.15
C ARG A 255 17.59 33.13 -0.74
N GLY A 256 17.80 32.08 -1.53
CA GLY A 256 19.11 31.67 -2.01
C GLY A 256 19.18 31.68 -3.54
N PRO A 257 20.10 30.92 -4.15
CA PRO A 257 20.18 30.83 -5.60
C PRO A 257 18.84 30.39 -6.18
N ARG A 258 18.51 30.94 -7.35
CA ARG A 258 17.33 30.57 -8.14
C ARG A 258 17.25 29.05 -8.36
N ARG A 259 18.40 28.39 -8.44
CA ARG A 259 18.52 26.94 -8.66
C ARG A 259 18.71 26.17 -7.35
N ALA A 260 17.99 25.05 -7.21
CA ALA A 260 18.17 24.11 -6.11
C ALA A 260 18.29 22.66 -6.63
N VAL A 261 19.12 21.86 -5.95
CA VAL A 261 19.13 20.40 -6.09
C VAL A 261 18.27 19.83 -4.97
N LEU A 262 17.30 18.98 -5.33
CA LEU A 262 16.50 18.20 -4.40
C LEU A 262 16.80 16.72 -4.63
N TYR A 263 17.49 16.08 -3.69
CA TYR A 263 17.78 14.66 -3.71
C TYR A 263 16.73 13.87 -2.93
N VAL A 264 16.01 12.95 -3.57
CA VAL A 264 15.01 12.09 -2.95
C VAL A 264 15.64 10.75 -2.58
N ALA A 265 15.60 10.42 -1.30
CA ALA A 265 16.25 9.24 -0.77
C ALA A 265 15.59 7.93 -1.23
N HIS A 266 16.39 6.87 -1.31
CA HIS A 266 15.89 5.51 -1.48
C HIS A 266 15.23 5.00 -0.20
N GLN A 267 15.89 5.18 0.95
CA GLN A 267 15.41 4.71 2.25
C GLN A 267 15.64 5.74 3.36
N SER A 268 16.71 6.54 3.31
CA SER A 268 16.97 7.53 4.34
C SER A 268 17.97 8.58 3.88
N SER A 269 17.56 9.85 3.90
CA SER A 269 18.42 10.99 3.68
C SER A 269 19.59 11.01 4.66
N ASP A 270 19.37 10.75 5.96
CA ASP A 270 20.43 10.73 6.97
C ASP A 270 21.49 9.66 6.67
N ALA A 271 21.08 8.46 6.27
CA ALA A 271 22.00 7.40 5.87
C ALA A 271 22.74 7.75 4.58
N GLU A 272 22.01 8.14 3.54
CA GLU A 272 22.55 8.34 2.20
C GLU A 272 23.45 9.58 2.13
N LEU A 273 23.17 10.65 2.89
CA LEU A 273 24.07 11.80 3.04
C LEU A 273 25.49 11.39 3.46
N ARG A 274 25.66 10.26 4.15
CA ARG A 274 26.97 9.79 4.63
C ARG A 274 27.69 8.85 3.67
N THR A 275 26.97 8.23 2.73
CA THR A 275 27.48 7.07 1.99
C THR A 275 27.25 7.14 0.48
N GLU A 276 26.29 7.94 0.01
CA GLU A 276 25.89 7.97 -1.40
C GLU A 276 26.81 8.86 -2.24
N SER A 277 27.48 8.27 -3.23
CA SER A 277 28.41 8.98 -4.12
C SER A 277 27.73 10.00 -5.01
N LEU A 278 26.48 9.77 -5.43
CA LEU A 278 25.72 10.71 -6.27
C LEU A 278 25.51 12.05 -5.56
N ILE A 279 25.29 12.06 -4.25
CA ILE A 279 25.16 13.30 -3.47
C ILE A 279 26.45 14.12 -3.55
N THR A 280 27.60 13.46 -3.46
CA THR A 280 28.91 14.12 -3.55
C THR A 280 29.16 14.66 -4.95
N GLU A 281 28.82 13.90 -5.99
CA GLU A 281 28.91 14.32 -7.39
C GLU A 281 28.02 15.55 -7.67
N LEU A 282 26.78 15.55 -7.18
CA LEU A 282 25.85 16.67 -7.36
C LEU A 282 26.31 17.92 -6.63
N LEU A 283 26.84 17.78 -5.40
CA LEU A 283 27.41 18.90 -4.66
C LEU A 283 28.61 19.54 -5.37
N ALA A 284 29.44 18.73 -6.04
CA ALA A 284 30.59 19.22 -6.79
C ALA A 284 30.20 19.86 -8.12
N SER A 285 29.22 19.28 -8.83
CA SER A 285 28.76 19.78 -10.14
C SER A 285 27.81 20.97 -10.05
N GLU A 286 27.12 21.15 -8.91
CA GLU A 286 26.20 22.27 -8.67
C GLU A 286 26.58 23.11 -7.44
N ALA A 287 27.84 23.55 -7.38
CA ALA A 287 28.39 24.28 -6.22
C ALA A 287 27.58 25.53 -5.83
N GLU A 288 27.02 26.24 -6.82
CA GLU A 288 26.23 27.46 -6.65
C GLU A 288 24.74 27.22 -6.34
N ALA A 289 24.27 25.97 -6.39
CA ALA A 289 22.88 25.63 -6.10
C ALA A 289 22.64 25.42 -4.60
N ALA A 290 21.42 25.69 -4.15
CA ALA A 290 21.00 25.27 -2.82
C ALA A 290 20.78 23.76 -2.82
N PHE A 291 21.31 23.04 -1.84
CA PHE A 291 21.25 21.58 -1.81
C PHE A 291 20.33 21.08 -0.71
N TYR A 292 19.35 20.28 -1.12
CA TYR A 292 18.36 19.67 -0.26
C TYR A 292 18.32 18.16 -0.46
N THR A 293 18.03 17.40 0.59
CA THR A 293 17.58 16.01 0.50
C THR A 293 16.19 15.87 1.09
N CYS A 294 15.42 14.88 0.66
CA CYS A 294 14.04 14.68 1.08
C CYS A 294 13.76 13.20 1.35
N ASP A 295 13.19 12.94 2.52
CA ASP A 295 12.48 11.72 2.86
C ASP A 295 10.99 11.98 2.65
N VAL A 296 10.42 11.33 1.63
CA VAL A 296 8.96 11.26 1.46
C VAL A 296 8.35 10.39 2.55
N ARG A 297 7.02 10.44 2.73
CA ARG A 297 6.36 9.70 3.81
C ARG A 297 6.70 8.19 3.81
N GLY A 298 6.89 7.67 5.02
CA GLY A 298 7.13 6.25 5.28
C GLY A 298 8.58 5.80 5.16
N ILE A 299 9.53 6.69 4.83
CA ILE A 299 10.96 6.38 4.83
C ILE A 299 11.74 7.37 5.69
N GLY A 300 13.00 7.06 5.95
CA GLY A 300 13.92 7.91 6.70
C GLY A 300 13.41 8.20 8.10
N GLU A 301 13.38 9.48 8.49
CA GLU A 301 12.90 9.84 9.84
C GLU A 301 11.37 9.73 10.00
N SER A 302 10.64 9.45 8.91
CA SER A 302 9.20 9.13 8.95
C SER A 302 8.91 7.62 8.83
N GLN A 303 9.95 6.78 8.88
CA GLN A 303 9.78 5.33 8.81
C GLN A 303 9.00 4.83 10.04
N PRO A 304 7.84 4.17 9.84
CA PRO A 304 7.09 3.56 10.94
C PRO A 304 7.79 2.31 11.50
N ASP A 305 7.47 2.01 12.76
CA ASP A 305 7.81 0.76 13.46
C ASP A 305 6.54 0.10 14.01
N THR A 306 5.50 0.06 13.17
CA THR A 306 4.22 -0.57 13.46
C THR A 306 4.24 -2.06 13.14
N CYS A 307 3.24 -2.80 13.63
CA CYS A 307 3.08 -4.25 13.50
C CYS A 307 4.07 -5.01 14.40
N ASN A 308 5.31 -5.22 13.93
CA ASN A 308 6.37 -5.87 14.69
C ASN A 308 7.63 -5.01 14.68
N ALA A 309 8.39 -5.04 15.78
CA ALA A 309 9.66 -4.32 15.87
C ALA A 309 10.63 -4.75 14.76
N ASP A 310 11.28 -3.78 14.12
CA ASP A 310 12.30 -3.99 13.08
C ASP A 310 11.78 -4.77 11.85
N SER A 311 10.47 -4.72 11.58
CA SER A 311 9.82 -5.52 10.54
C SER A 311 9.56 -4.79 9.22
N TYR A 312 10.09 -3.57 9.02
CA TYR A 312 9.65 -2.65 7.96
C TYR A 312 9.47 -3.29 6.56
N LEU A 313 10.41 -4.14 6.11
CA LEU A 313 10.36 -4.85 4.81
C LEU A 313 10.07 -6.35 4.89
N THR A 314 9.79 -6.89 6.07
CA THR A 314 9.41 -8.30 6.15
C THR A 314 8.02 -8.50 5.56
N PRO A 315 7.63 -9.74 5.18
CA PRO A 315 6.22 -10.04 4.94
C PRO A 315 5.39 -9.53 6.11
N TYR A 316 4.25 -8.89 5.80
CA TYR A 316 3.38 -8.26 6.81
C TYR A 316 4.02 -7.11 7.61
N GLY A 317 5.15 -6.58 7.15
CA GLY A 317 5.84 -5.44 7.74
C GLY A 317 5.15 -4.11 7.53
N SER A 318 5.68 -3.07 8.18
CA SER A 318 5.10 -1.72 8.12
C SER A 318 4.97 -1.16 6.69
N ASP A 319 5.93 -1.38 5.79
CA ASP A 319 5.82 -0.89 4.40
C ASP A 319 4.57 -1.47 3.71
N TYR A 320 4.41 -2.79 3.82
CA TYR A 320 3.23 -3.50 3.31
C TYR A 320 1.96 -3.00 3.97
N PHE A 321 1.96 -2.86 5.29
CA PHE A 321 0.79 -2.44 6.07
C PHE A 321 0.23 -1.10 5.59
N TYR A 322 1.06 -0.06 5.44
CA TYR A 322 0.58 1.23 4.93
C TYR A 322 0.24 1.18 3.44
N ALA A 323 1.02 0.44 2.63
CA ALA A 323 0.77 0.32 1.21
C ALA A 323 -0.58 -0.37 0.91
N ILE A 324 -0.92 -1.46 1.60
CA ILE A 324 -2.16 -2.19 1.35
C ILE A 324 -3.39 -1.36 1.79
N HIS A 325 -3.31 -0.62 2.90
CA HIS A 325 -4.37 0.32 3.29
C HIS A 325 -4.52 1.46 2.29
N SER A 326 -3.42 1.97 1.70
CA SER A 326 -3.48 2.99 0.65
C SER A 326 -4.23 2.53 -0.61
N ILE A 327 -4.16 1.23 -0.93
CA ILE A 327 -4.92 0.60 -2.03
C ILE A 327 -6.41 0.52 -1.68
N MET A 328 -6.76 0.17 -0.44
CA MET A 328 -8.15 0.20 0.03
C MET A 328 -8.74 1.61 0.08
N LEU A 329 -7.90 2.63 0.33
CA LEU A 329 -8.28 4.05 0.33
C LEU A 329 -8.36 4.68 -1.07
N ASP A 330 -8.06 3.94 -2.15
CA ASP A 330 -8.00 4.46 -3.53
C ASP A 330 -7.08 5.69 -3.65
N TYR A 331 -6.01 5.74 -2.86
CA TYR A 331 -4.96 6.76 -2.92
C TYR A 331 -3.60 6.07 -2.70
N PRO A 332 -3.03 5.46 -3.76
CA PRO A 332 -1.88 4.57 -3.63
C PRO A 332 -0.66 5.29 -3.08
N TYR A 333 0.18 4.58 -2.33
CA TYR A 333 1.31 5.16 -1.62
C TYR A 333 2.33 5.88 -2.52
N VAL A 334 2.52 5.43 -3.76
CA VAL A 334 3.32 6.14 -4.76
C VAL A 334 2.71 7.50 -5.12
N GLY A 335 1.38 7.57 -5.23
CA GLY A 335 0.66 8.83 -5.45
C GLY A 335 0.84 9.79 -4.28
N GLN A 336 0.71 9.28 -3.05
CA GLN A 336 0.98 10.02 -1.83
C GLN A 336 2.42 10.58 -1.76
N ARG A 337 3.42 9.74 -2.04
CA ARG A 337 4.84 10.15 -2.08
C ARG A 337 5.14 11.11 -3.23
N THR A 338 4.42 11.00 -4.36
CA THR A 338 4.51 11.97 -5.47
C THR A 338 3.94 13.32 -5.04
N HIS A 339 2.80 13.31 -4.33
CA HIS A 339 2.20 14.51 -3.76
C HIS A 339 3.16 15.19 -2.77
N ASP A 340 3.85 14.43 -1.91
CA ASP A 340 4.89 14.96 -1.02
C ASP A 340 5.94 15.77 -1.78
N LEU A 341 6.49 15.21 -2.86
CA LEU A 341 7.51 15.88 -3.67
C LEU A 341 6.97 17.11 -4.39
N LEU A 342 5.74 17.07 -4.90
CA LEU A 342 5.11 18.25 -5.51
C LEU A 342 4.98 19.40 -4.51
N ARG A 343 4.57 19.09 -3.27
CA ARG A 343 4.46 20.06 -2.17
C ARG A 343 5.84 20.58 -1.75
N VAL A 344 6.86 19.71 -1.63
CA VAL A 344 8.24 20.15 -1.34
C VAL A 344 8.79 21.06 -2.44
N VAL A 345 8.59 20.72 -3.72
CA VAL A 345 9.00 21.58 -4.85
C VAL A 345 8.29 22.94 -4.80
N GLN A 346 7.01 22.97 -4.45
CA GLN A 346 6.27 24.23 -4.27
C GLN A 346 6.79 25.05 -3.09
N TRP A 347 7.13 24.41 -1.97
CA TRP A 347 7.73 25.06 -0.81
C TRP A 347 9.12 25.64 -1.13
N LEU A 348 9.95 24.92 -1.87
CA LEU A 348 11.24 25.41 -2.37
C LEU A 348 11.07 26.65 -3.26
N TYR A 349 10.06 26.65 -4.13
CA TYR A 349 9.76 27.81 -4.96
C TYR A 349 9.40 29.05 -4.13
N HIS A 350 8.51 28.91 -3.15
CA HIS A 350 8.14 30.03 -2.28
C HIS A 350 9.30 30.49 -1.39
N SER A 351 10.30 29.64 -1.20
CA SER A 351 11.58 29.96 -0.56
C SER A 351 12.57 30.68 -1.49
N GLY A 352 12.25 30.85 -2.78
CA GLY A 352 13.07 31.55 -3.77
C GLY A 352 13.81 30.64 -4.78
N HIS A 353 13.58 29.33 -4.74
CA HIS A 353 14.20 28.37 -5.66
C HIS A 353 13.27 28.08 -6.84
N GLU A 354 13.40 28.83 -7.92
CA GLU A 354 12.50 28.77 -9.08
C GLU A 354 12.76 27.59 -10.03
N GLU A 355 13.98 27.06 -10.01
CA GLU A 355 14.39 25.92 -10.85
C GLU A 355 14.96 24.80 -9.99
N VAL A 356 14.41 23.60 -10.13
CA VAL A 356 14.82 22.42 -9.37
C VAL A 356 15.48 21.40 -10.29
N HIS A 357 16.69 20.95 -9.92
CA HIS A 357 17.21 19.67 -10.35
C HIS A 357 16.73 18.60 -9.36
N LEU A 358 15.82 17.74 -9.82
CA LEU A 358 15.30 16.64 -9.03
C LEU A 358 16.19 15.41 -9.24
N ALA A 359 16.98 15.07 -8.23
CA ALA A 359 17.78 13.86 -8.18
C ALA A 359 17.08 12.83 -7.29
N ALA A 360 17.18 11.54 -7.58
CA ALA A 360 16.57 10.51 -6.75
C ALA A 360 17.27 9.17 -6.88
N LYS A 361 17.13 8.32 -5.86
CA LYS A 361 17.68 6.96 -5.84
C LYS A 361 16.61 5.91 -5.53
N GLY A 362 16.68 4.75 -6.19
CA GLY A 362 15.92 3.55 -5.82
C GLY A 362 14.42 3.81 -5.73
N TRP A 363 13.81 3.52 -4.59
CA TRP A 363 12.38 3.78 -4.33
C TRP A 363 11.98 5.24 -4.51
N GLY A 364 12.86 6.20 -4.17
CA GLY A 364 12.62 7.63 -4.36
C GLY A 364 12.53 8.03 -5.83
N ALA A 365 13.10 7.23 -6.75
CA ALA A 365 13.08 7.52 -8.18
C ALA A 365 11.68 7.41 -8.80
N ILE A 366 10.80 6.56 -8.25
CA ILE A 366 9.42 6.40 -8.74
C ILE A 366 8.60 7.69 -8.52
N PRO A 367 8.39 8.18 -7.27
CA PRO A 367 7.67 9.43 -7.06
C PRO A 367 8.39 10.63 -7.69
N ALA A 368 9.74 10.62 -7.75
CA ALA A 368 10.49 11.69 -8.42
C ALA A 368 10.20 11.74 -9.94
N THR A 369 10.07 10.60 -10.60
CA THR A 369 9.69 10.52 -12.02
C THR A 369 8.35 11.21 -12.26
N PHE A 370 7.35 10.91 -11.45
CA PHE A 370 6.02 11.51 -11.59
C PHE A 370 5.99 12.98 -11.19
N ALA A 371 6.65 13.37 -10.10
CA ALA A 371 6.73 14.76 -9.67
C ALA A 371 7.46 15.63 -10.73
N ALA A 372 8.53 15.10 -11.34
CA ALA A 372 9.23 15.76 -12.43
C ALA A 372 8.35 15.93 -13.66
N LEU A 373 7.53 14.94 -14.00
CA LEU A 373 6.64 15.03 -15.16
C LEU A 373 5.56 16.10 -14.98
N LEU A 374 5.02 16.22 -13.76
CA LEU A 374 3.88 17.06 -13.42
C LEU A 374 4.27 18.50 -13.02
N SER A 375 5.45 18.70 -12.44
CA SER A 375 5.87 20.04 -12.00
C SER A 375 6.65 20.77 -13.09
N PRO A 376 6.21 21.96 -13.54
CA PRO A 376 6.99 22.78 -14.48
C PRO A 376 8.27 23.35 -13.86
N ARG A 377 8.45 23.25 -12.53
CA ARG A 377 9.61 23.81 -11.81
C ARG A 377 10.81 22.88 -11.76
N VAL A 378 10.58 21.60 -12.03
CA VAL A 378 11.67 20.65 -12.23
C VAL A 378 12.23 20.86 -13.63
N ALA A 379 13.46 21.38 -13.71
CA ALA A 379 14.15 21.71 -14.96
C ALA A 379 15.14 20.62 -15.39
N GLN A 380 15.63 19.82 -14.44
CA GLN A 380 16.57 18.72 -14.69
C GLN A 380 16.23 17.51 -13.83
N VAL A 381 16.48 16.30 -14.33
CA VAL A 381 16.22 15.05 -13.60
C VAL A 381 17.42 14.11 -13.64
N THR A 382 17.85 13.60 -12.48
CA THR A 382 18.83 12.50 -12.39
C THR A 382 18.25 11.36 -11.55
N LEU A 383 18.12 10.18 -12.13
CA LEU A 383 17.59 9.00 -11.44
C LEU A 383 18.68 7.93 -11.36
N LYS A 384 19.10 7.58 -10.14
CA LYS A 384 19.99 6.45 -9.89
C LYS A 384 19.17 5.26 -9.43
N ASN A 385 19.46 4.07 -9.97
CA ASN A 385 18.75 2.85 -9.58
C ASN A 385 17.22 2.94 -9.76
N SER A 386 16.77 3.67 -10.80
CA SER A 386 15.35 3.76 -11.14
C SER A 386 14.83 2.44 -11.68
N LEU A 387 13.59 2.07 -11.33
CA LEU A 387 12.89 0.95 -11.94
C LEU A 387 12.80 1.13 -13.47
N THR A 388 13.18 0.11 -14.23
CA THR A 388 13.13 0.11 -15.69
C THR A 388 11.69 0.23 -16.22
N SER A 389 10.76 -0.56 -15.69
CA SER A 389 9.38 -0.66 -16.16
C SER A 389 8.49 -1.39 -15.15
N TYR A 390 7.22 -1.00 -15.05
CA TYR A 390 6.23 -1.80 -14.31
C TYR A 390 5.90 -3.12 -15.03
N ALA A 391 6.00 -3.14 -16.36
CA ALA A 391 5.81 -4.35 -17.14
C ALA A 391 6.90 -5.38 -16.84
N ASP A 392 8.13 -4.95 -16.60
CA ASP A 392 9.24 -5.83 -16.18
C ASP A 392 8.88 -6.59 -14.88
N ILE A 393 8.30 -5.89 -13.89
CA ILE A 393 7.82 -6.51 -12.66
C ILE A 393 6.65 -7.47 -12.95
N ALA A 394 5.63 -7.02 -13.68
CA ALA A 394 4.44 -7.81 -13.96
C ALA A 394 4.73 -9.08 -14.80
N GLN A 395 5.86 -9.11 -15.50
CA GLN A 395 6.28 -10.24 -16.33
C GLN A 395 7.32 -11.14 -15.65
N SER A 396 7.73 -10.80 -14.42
CA SER A 396 8.69 -11.55 -13.62
C SER A 396 8.00 -12.34 -12.50
N GLU A 397 8.48 -13.55 -12.21
CA GLU A 397 7.96 -14.35 -11.08
C GLU A 397 8.55 -13.91 -9.73
N GLN A 398 9.74 -13.30 -9.77
CA GLN A 398 10.45 -12.79 -8.60
C GLN A 398 10.79 -11.32 -8.83
N TYR A 399 10.67 -10.51 -7.79
CA TYR A 399 11.00 -9.09 -7.83
C TYR A 399 11.37 -8.57 -6.43
N ALA A 400 12.18 -7.50 -6.38
CA ALA A 400 12.73 -6.92 -5.15
C ALA A 400 12.06 -5.59 -4.75
N TRP A 401 11.00 -5.19 -5.44
CA TRP A 401 10.29 -3.93 -5.18
C TRP A 401 9.14 -4.13 -4.18
N PRO A 402 9.06 -3.32 -3.13
CA PRO A 402 8.00 -3.46 -2.13
C PRO A 402 6.65 -2.99 -2.66
N LEU A 403 5.55 -3.43 -2.03
CA LEU A 403 4.18 -3.06 -2.42
C LEU A 403 3.99 -1.54 -2.48
N SER A 404 4.67 -0.79 -1.62
CA SER A 404 4.68 0.68 -1.61
C SER A 404 5.22 1.33 -2.89
N SER A 405 5.81 0.56 -3.81
CA SER A 405 6.28 0.99 -5.13
C SER A 405 5.26 0.78 -6.25
N PHE A 406 4.15 0.08 -5.99
CA PHE A 406 3.20 -0.32 -7.03
C PHE A 406 2.04 0.66 -7.17
N VAL A 407 1.62 0.86 -8.41
CA VAL A 407 0.52 1.76 -8.78
C VAL A 407 -0.60 0.92 -9.41
N PRO A 408 -1.76 0.77 -8.74
CA PRO A 408 -2.88 0.01 -9.27
C PRO A 408 -3.30 0.51 -10.67
N GLY A 409 -3.46 -0.42 -11.62
CA GLY A 409 -3.93 -0.12 -12.97
C GLY A 409 -2.94 0.62 -13.88
N VAL A 410 -1.69 0.87 -13.44
CA VAL A 410 -0.72 1.66 -14.21
C VAL A 410 -0.54 1.17 -15.64
N LEU A 411 -0.36 -0.14 -15.84
CA LEU A 411 -0.15 -0.74 -17.16
C LEU A 411 -1.35 -0.66 -18.11
N GLN A 412 -2.55 -0.34 -17.60
CA GLN A 412 -3.71 -0.06 -18.44
C GLN A 412 -3.61 1.33 -19.09
N GLN A 413 -2.79 2.21 -18.53
CA GLN A 413 -2.77 3.64 -18.82
C GLN A 413 -1.43 4.11 -19.42
N PHE A 414 -0.30 3.76 -18.78
CA PHE A 414 1.07 4.12 -19.21
C PHE A 414 2.11 3.18 -18.57
N ASP A 415 3.38 3.31 -18.94
CA ASP A 415 4.51 2.71 -18.20
C ASP A 415 5.59 3.75 -17.88
N LEU A 416 6.55 3.40 -17.02
CA LEU A 416 7.69 4.26 -16.69
C LEU A 416 8.50 4.69 -17.94
N PRO A 417 8.77 3.82 -18.95
CA PRO A 417 9.40 4.25 -20.20
C PRO A 417 8.67 5.39 -20.93
N ASP A 418 7.35 5.50 -20.80
CA ASP A 418 6.60 6.64 -21.36
C ASP A 418 6.94 7.93 -20.64
N CYS A 419 7.04 7.87 -19.31
CA CYS A 419 7.45 8.99 -18.49
C CYS A 419 8.92 9.38 -18.75
N TYR A 420 9.83 8.41 -18.85
CA TYR A 420 11.26 8.66 -19.10
C TYR A 420 11.49 9.35 -20.44
N ARG A 421 10.75 8.96 -21.48
CA ARG A 421 10.79 9.60 -22.80
C ARG A 421 10.41 11.08 -22.74
N GLU A 422 9.35 11.42 -22.02
CA GLU A 422 8.95 12.83 -21.79
C GLU A 422 9.99 13.59 -20.97
N LEU A 423 10.55 12.96 -19.94
CA LEU A 423 11.58 13.56 -19.10
C LEU A 423 12.91 13.80 -19.81
N ALA A 424 13.13 13.24 -21.01
CA ALA A 424 14.27 13.62 -21.86
C ALA A 424 14.27 15.14 -22.17
N THR A 425 13.10 15.77 -22.26
CA THR A 425 12.97 17.24 -22.39
C THR A 425 13.49 18.01 -21.17
N LYS A 426 13.63 17.32 -20.03
CA LYS A 426 14.19 17.81 -18.77
C LYS A 426 15.57 17.20 -18.50
N GLN A 427 16.32 16.92 -19.56
CA GLN A 427 17.70 16.43 -19.47
C GLN A 427 17.85 15.21 -18.56
N LEU A 428 16.90 14.26 -18.66
CA LEU A 428 16.92 13.04 -17.84
C LEU A 428 18.27 12.31 -17.99
N ARG A 429 18.92 12.06 -16.85
CA ARG A 429 20.06 11.16 -16.72
C ARG A 429 19.68 9.97 -15.85
N GLN A 430 19.75 8.76 -16.40
CA GLN A 430 19.59 7.52 -15.63
C GLN A 430 20.96 6.90 -15.34
N ILE A 431 21.17 6.45 -14.11
CA ILE A 431 22.41 5.82 -13.63
C ILE A 431 22.04 4.45 -13.07
N ASP A 432 22.62 3.39 -13.63
CA ASP A 432 22.44 2.00 -13.18
C ASP A 432 20.97 1.62 -12.88
N PRO A 433 20.05 1.74 -13.86
CA PRO A 433 18.64 1.42 -13.63
C PRO A 433 18.46 -0.04 -13.19
N TRP A 434 17.48 -0.28 -12.32
CA TRP A 434 17.19 -1.58 -11.73
C TRP A 434 16.01 -2.26 -12.44
N ALA A 435 16.20 -3.53 -12.79
CA ALA A 435 15.14 -4.41 -13.26
C ALA A 435 14.25 -4.88 -12.11
N ALA A 436 13.31 -5.78 -12.39
CA ALA A 436 12.43 -6.37 -11.39
C ALA A 436 13.18 -6.99 -10.19
N THR A 437 14.32 -7.67 -10.43
CA THR A 437 15.05 -8.47 -9.40
C THR A 437 16.30 -7.81 -8.83
N ALA A 438 16.59 -6.56 -9.20
CA ALA A 438 17.91 -5.93 -9.03
C ALA A 438 18.13 -5.25 -7.67
#